data_AF-A0A6C0LZH8-F1
#
_entry.id   AF-A0A6C0LZH8-F1
#
_cell.length_a   1.000
_cell.length_b   1.000
_cell.length_c   1.000
_cell.angle_alpha   90.00
_cell.angle_beta   90.00
_cell.angle_gamma   90.00
#
_symmetry.space_group_name_H-M   'P 1'
#
loop_
_entity.id
_entity.type
_entity.pdbx_description
1 polymer ?
#
loop_
_entity_poly.entity_id
_entity_poly.type
_entity_poly.pdbx_seq_one_letter_code
_entity_poly.pdbx_strand_id
1 'polypeptide(L)'
;MYMHSIYMIIENPEDYALVGFERSKVRGKKYDAILRNKKTRKRQIRRVPFGAVGYEQYRDSTGKGLYTRVNHGDPKRRRNYRTRHRGENKRKFSSGYFSWKYLW
;
A
#
# COMPACT_ATOMS: atom_id res chain seq x y z
N MET A 1 21.50 5.30 -20.54
CA MET A 1 20.07 5.07 -20.86
C MET A 1 19.36 4.63 -19.59
N TYR A 2 18.88 5.59 -18.79
CA TYR A 2 18.17 5.27 -17.55
C TYR A 2 16.80 4.72 -17.91
N MET A 3 16.59 3.46 -17.58
CA MET A 3 15.31 2.78 -17.66
C MET A 3 14.36 3.52 -16.73
N HIS A 4 13.61 4.49 -17.28
CA HIS A 4 12.53 5.15 -16.58
C HIS A 4 11.61 4.05 -16.07
N SER A 5 11.61 3.83 -14.75
CA SER A 5 10.69 2.95 -14.05
C SER A 5 9.28 3.46 -14.35
N ILE A 6 8.68 2.94 -15.42
CA ILE A 6 7.33 3.22 -15.87
C ILE A 6 6.45 3.12 -14.65
N TYR A 7 5.81 4.23 -14.32
CA TYR A 7 5.11 4.46 -13.08
C TYR A 7 4.30 3.23 -12.68
N MET A 8 4.52 2.81 -11.44
CA MET A 8 3.88 1.70 -10.73
C MET A 8 2.41 2.02 -10.41
N ILE A 9 1.73 2.64 -11.38
CA ILE A 9 0.33 3.02 -11.36
C ILE A 9 -0.41 1.89 -12.06
N ILE A 10 -1.34 1.27 -11.34
CA ILE A 10 -2.27 0.33 -11.94
C ILE A 10 -3.32 1.15 -12.71
N GLU A 11 -3.18 1.26 -14.02
CA GLU A 11 -4.09 2.05 -14.88
C GLU A 11 -5.52 1.50 -14.85
N ASN A 12 -5.65 0.18 -14.80
CA ASN A 12 -6.93 -0.53 -14.79
C ASN A 12 -7.09 -1.31 -13.48
N PRO A 13 -7.36 -0.67 -12.33
CA PRO A 13 -7.45 -1.34 -11.03
C PRO A 13 -8.57 -2.39 -11.01
N GLU A 14 -9.61 -2.19 -11.80
CA GLU A 14 -10.71 -3.14 -11.94
C GLU A 14 -10.31 -4.46 -12.62
N ASP A 15 -9.11 -4.57 -13.20
CA ASP A 15 -8.60 -5.85 -13.72
C ASP A 15 -7.85 -6.66 -12.65
N TYR A 16 -7.62 -6.09 -11.47
CA TYR A 16 -6.83 -6.71 -10.41
C TYR A 16 -7.67 -7.05 -9.19
N ALA A 17 -7.25 -8.09 -8.47
CA ALA A 17 -7.75 -8.43 -7.16
C ALA A 17 -6.60 -8.36 -6.15
N LEU A 18 -6.85 -7.74 -4.99
CA LEU A 18 -5.94 -7.81 -3.85
C LEU A 18 -5.97 -9.23 -3.28
N VAL A 19 -4.83 -9.89 -3.28
CA VAL A 19 -4.67 -11.26 -2.76
C VAL A 19 -4.18 -11.23 -1.32
N GLY A 20 -3.36 -10.25 -0.97
CA GLY A 20 -2.82 -10.10 0.38
C GLY A 20 -1.63 -9.16 0.43
N PHE A 21 -0.86 -9.28 1.50
CA PHE A 21 0.31 -8.45 1.79
C PHE A 21 1.51 -9.32 2.13
N GLU A 22 2.71 -8.83 1.88
CA GLU A 22 3.96 -9.43 2.35
C GLU A 22 4.95 -8.33 2.77
N ARG A 23 6.01 -8.69 3.50
CA ARG A 23 7.09 -7.75 3.82
C ARG A 23 7.71 -7.24 2.51
N SER A 24 7.83 -5.92 2.35
CA SER A 24 8.43 -5.37 1.14
C SER A 24 9.92 -5.69 1.07
N LYS A 25 10.40 -6.00 -0.14
CA LYS A 25 11.85 -6.08 -0.44
C LYS A 25 12.43 -4.71 -0.82
N VAL A 26 11.59 -3.71 -1.06
CA VAL A 26 12.02 -2.36 -1.42
C VAL A 26 12.52 -1.63 -0.18
N ARG A 27 13.76 -1.12 -0.25
CA ARG A 27 14.38 -0.39 0.86
C ARG A 27 13.48 0.77 1.32
N GLY A 28 13.27 0.85 2.63
CA GLY A 28 12.47 1.90 3.24
C GLY A 28 10.97 1.69 3.16
N LYS A 29 10.47 0.62 2.52
CA LYS A 29 9.04 0.29 2.46
C LYS A 29 8.67 -0.80 3.47
N LYS A 30 7.44 -0.75 3.98
CA LYS A 30 6.98 -1.72 4.98
C LYS A 30 6.46 -3.00 4.31
N TYR A 31 5.49 -2.83 3.43
CA TYR A 31 4.74 -3.93 2.84
C TYR A 31 4.66 -3.81 1.34
N ASP A 32 4.56 -4.95 0.66
CA ASP A 32 4.08 -5.03 -0.72
C ASP A 32 2.64 -5.54 -0.70
N ALA A 33 1.73 -4.82 -1.37
CA ALA A 33 0.41 -5.34 -1.69
C ALA A 33 0.50 -6.25 -2.91
N ILE A 34 -0.05 -7.46 -2.80
CA ILE A 34 -0.01 -8.47 -3.84
C ILE A 34 -1.30 -8.42 -4.64
N LEU A 35 -1.18 -8.01 -5.89
CA LEU A 35 -2.28 -7.87 -6.84
C LEU A 35 -2.20 -8.97 -7.89
N ARG A 36 -3.32 -9.65 -8.12
CA ARG A 36 -3.45 -10.66 -9.17
C ARG A 36 -4.36 -10.15 -10.26
N ASN A 37 -3.89 -10.19 -11.51
CA ASN A 37 -4.75 -9.90 -12.66
C ASN A 37 -5.85 -10.98 -12.77
N LYS A 38 -7.11 -10.54 -12.86
CA LYS A 38 -8.31 -11.38 -12.92
C LYS A 38 -8.49 -12.07 -14.26
N LYS A 39 -7.96 -11.50 -15.35
CA LYS A 39 -8.06 -12.04 -16.72
C LYS A 39 -7.03 -13.15 -16.97
N THR A 40 -5.79 -12.96 -16.53
CA THR A 40 -4.67 -13.90 -16.79
C THR A 40 -4.38 -14.88 -15.64
N ARG A 41 -5.28 -14.93 -14.63
CA ARG A 41 -5.33 -15.77 -13.41
C ARG A 41 -4.08 -16.63 -13.12
N LYS A 42 -3.02 -15.98 -12.61
CA LYS A 42 -1.83 -16.50 -11.86
C LYS A 42 -0.49 -16.05 -12.48
N ARG A 43 -0.38 -15.88 -13.80
CA ARG A 43 0.91 -15.56 -14.44
C ARG A 43 1.39 -14.12 -14.19
N GLN A 44 0.48 -13.21 -13.84
CA GLN A 44 0.83 -11.81 -13.58
C GLN A 44 0.46 -11.40 -12.15
N ILE A 45 1.45 -11.47 -11.27
CA ILE A 45 1.43 -10.87 -9.94
C ILE A 45 2.08 -9.49 -10.03
N ARG A 46 1.39 -8.46 -9.57
CA ARG A 46 1.95 -7.12 -9.36
C ARG A 46 2.15 -6.88 -7.87
N ARG A 47 3.28 -6.27 -7.52
CA ARG A 47 3.63 -5.88 -6.15
C ARG A 47 3.62 -4.37 -6.07
N VAL A 48 2.92 -3.83 -5.08
CA VAL A 48 2.85 -2.39 -4.84
C VAL A 48 3.42 -2.11 -3.45
N PRO A 49 4.68 -1.67 -3.33
CA PRO A 49 5.26 -1.23 -2.06
C PRO A 49 4.52 -0.03 -1.47
N PHE A 50 4.26 -0.07 -0.15
CA PHE A 50 3.63 1.01 0.61
C PHE A 50 4.08 1.05 2.08
N GLY A 51 3.76 2.15 2.75
CA GLY A 51 4.27 2.48 4.08
C GLY A 51 5.76 2.81 4.08
N ALA A 52 6.24 3.53 5.09
CA ALA A 52 7.65 3.90 5.23
C ALA A 52 8.24 3.35 6.53
N VAL A 53 9.32 2.59 6.45
CA VAL A 53 10.07 2.14 7.64
C VAL A 53 10.61 3.35 8.39
N GLY A 54 10.58 3.31 9.73
CA GLY A 54 11.01 4.41 10.59
C GLY A 54 9.90 5.40 10.97
N TYR A 55 8.74 5.35 10.30
CA TYR A 55 7.59 6.17 10.65
C TYR A 55 6.51 5.37 11.39
N GLU A 56 5.84 6.02 12.33
CA GLU A 56 4.64 5.49 13.00
C GLU A 56 3.43 5.47 12.06
N GLN A 57 2.41 4.70 12.45
CA GLN A 57 1.11 4.67 11.77
C GLN A 57 -0.03 4.60 12.79
N TYR A 58 -1.27 4.81 12.34
CA TYR A 58 -2.43 4.70 13.22
C TYR A 58 -2.62 3.25 13.70
N ARG A 59 -2.78 2.32 12.75
CA ARG A 59 -2.94 0.90 13.03
C ARG A 59 -2.58 0.08 11.79
N ASP A 60 -1.67 -0.86 11.96
CA ASP A 60 -1.41 -1.91 10.98
C ASP A 60 -2.61 -2.87 10.88
N SER A 61 -3.35 -2.74 9.78
CA SER A 61 -4.55 -3.53 9.47
C SER A 61 -4.31 -4.48 8.29
N THR A 62 -3.05 -4.79 7.96
CA THR A 62 -2.69 -5.70 6.86
C THR A 62 -2.93 -7.18 7.20
N GLY A 63 -3.18 -7.51 8.48
CA GLY A 63 -3.26 -8.88 8.97
C GLY A 63 -1.91 -9.59 9.09
N LYS A 64 -0.79 -8.92 8.80
CA LYS A 64 0.56 -9.48 8.94
C LYS A 64 1.25 -9.14 10.26
N GLY A 65 0.88 -8.03 10.87
CA GLY A 65 1.36 -7.66 12.20
C GLY A 65 2.86 -7.30 12.29
N LEU A 66 3.57 -7.15 11.16
CA LEU A 66 5.03 -6.98 11.16
C LEU A 66 5.48 -5.62 11.71
N TYR A 67 4.61 -4.61 11.70
CA TYR A 67 4.92 -3.25 12.14
C TYR A 67 3.96 -2.75 13.22
N THR A 68 3.20 -3.62 13.89
CA THR A 68 2.25 -3.23 14.96
C THR A 68 2.91 -2.48 16.11
N ARG A 69 4.19 -2.76 16.40
CA ARG A 69 4.99 -2.05 17.42
C ARG A 69 5.13 -0.54 17.23
N VAL A 70 4.88 -0.02 16.01
CA VAL A 70 4.90 1.42 15.71
C VAL A 70 3.49 1.96 15.41
N ASN A 71 2.45 1.25 15.84
CA ASN A 71 1.09 1.77 15.88
C ASN A 71 0.96 2.77 17.03
N HIS A 72 0.47 3.98 16.76
CA HIS A 72 0.25 5.00 17.78
C HIS A 72 -1.21 5.10 18.26
N GLY A 73 -2.18 4.56 17.52
CA GLY A 73 -3.61 4.55 17.93
C GLY A 73 -4.34 5.90 18.01
N ASP A 74 -3.64 7.03 17.93
CA ASP A 74 -4.23 8.38 17.93
C ASP A 74 -5.18 8.66 16.73
N PRO A 75 -6.50 8.83 16.97
CA PRO A 75 -7.48 9.12 15.92
C PRO A 75 -7.38 10.53 15.33
N LYS A 76 -6.84 11.52 16.08
CA LYS A 76 -6.59 12.88 15.57
C LYS A 76 -5.46 12.86 14.54
N ARG A 77 -4.35 12.16 14.81
CA ARG A 77 -3.27 11.97 13.83
C ARG A 77 -3.76 11.26 12.58
N ARG A 78 -4.61 10.25 12.73
CA ARG A 78 -5.29 9.56 11.61
C ARG A 78 -6.11 10.52 10.76
N ARG A 79 -7.00 11.29 11.39
CA ARG A 79 -7.83 12.29 10.71
C ARG A 79 -6.98 13.30 9.96
N ASN A 80 -5.96 13.86 10.61
CA ASN A 80 -5.05 14.84 10.00
C ASN A 80 -4.29 14.26 8.80
N TYR A 81 -3.84 13.00 8.88
CA TYR A 81 -3.24 12.31 7.74
C TYR A 81 -4.24 12.20 6.58
N ARG A 82 -5.46 11.73 6.85
CA ARG A 82 -6.51 11.53 5.83
C ARG A 82 -6.97 12.84 5.19
N THR A 83 -7.01 13.94 5.95
CA THR A 83 -7.31 15.28 5.42
C THR A 83 -6.23 15.75 4.45
N ARG A 84 -4.95 15.63 4.83
CA ARG A 84 -3.82 16.03 3.97
C ARG A 84 -3.69 15.16 2.71
N HIS A 85 -4.03 13.89 2.81
CA HIS A 85 -3.97 12.91 1.73
C HIS A 85 -5.36 12.62 1.16
N ARG A 86 -6.25 13.62 1.14
CA ARG A 86 -7.58 13.51 0.56
C ARG A 86 -7.45 13.13 -0.91
N GLY A 87 -8.17 12.08 -1.33
CA GLY A 87 -8.14 11.58 -2.70
C GLY A 87 -7.31 10.32 -2.89
N GLU A 88 -6.37 9.99 -2.00
CA GLU A 88 -5.64 8.70 -2.07
C GLU A 88 -6.58 7.49 -1.97
N ASN A 89 -7.69 7.62 -1.23
CA ASN A 89 -8.74 6.61 -1.18
C ASN A 89 -9.43 6.33 -2.53
N LYS A 90 -9.36 7.27 -3.49
CA LYS A 90 -9.90 7.12 -4.85
C LYS A 90 -8.90 6.51 -5.83
N ARG A 91 -7.60 6.59 -5.54
CA ARG A 91 -6.52 6.08 -6.40
C ARG A 91 -6.26 4.60 -6.12
N LYS A 92 -7.26 3.75 -6.39
CA LYS A 92 -7.22 2.32 -6.06
C LYS A 92 -5.89 1.67 -6.45
N PHE A 93 -5.35 0.89 -5.52
CA PHE A 93 -4.11 0.14 -5.69
C PHE A 93 -2.83 0.97 -5.89
N SER A 94 -2.85 2.28 -5.62
CA SER A 94 -1.62 3.05 -5.44
C SER A 94 -0.96 2.76 -4.09
N SER A 95 0.33 3.13 -3.94
CA SER A 95 1.02 3.08 -2.64
C SER A 95 0.32 3.93 -1.58
N GLY A 96 -0.23 5.08 -1.97
CA GLY A 96 -0.97 5.98 -1.08
C GLY A 96 -2.32 5.40 -0.67
N TYR A 97 -3.04 4.75 -1.59
CA TYR A 97 -4.28 4.02 -1.30
C TYR A 97 -4.08 2.96 -0.24
N PHE A 98 -3.04 2.12 -0.37
CA PHE A 98 -2.78 1.08 0.62
C PHE A 98 -2.36 1.66 1.97
N SER A 99 -1.55 2.72 1.97
CA SER A 99 -1.16 3.40 3.22
C SER A 99 -2.38 4.02 3.90
N TRP A 100 -3.22 4.72 3.15
CA TRP A 100 -4.44 5.39 3.63
C TRP A 100 -5.49 4.40 4.16
N LYS A 101 -5.59 3.21 3.56
CA LYS A 101 -6.62 2.21 3.90
C LYS A 101 -6.18 1.26 5.01
N TYR A 102 -4.91 0.84 5.02
CA TYR A 102 -4.43 -0.26 5.88
C TYR A 102 -3.46 0.18 6.98
N LEU A 103 -2.90 1.39 6.93
CA LEU A 103 -2.01 1.93 7.98
C LEU A 103 -2.60 3.18 8.66
N TRP A 104 -3.39 3.96 7.93
CA TRP A 104 -4.02 5.21 8.36
C TRP A 104 -5.55 5.19 8.22
#